data_AF-A0AAU9CCP1-F1
#
_entry.id   AF-A0AAU9CCP1-F1
#
_cell.length_a   1.000
_cell.length_b   1.000
_cell.length_c   1.000
_cell.angle_alpha   90.00
_cell.angle_beta   90.00
_cell.angle_gamma   90.00
#
_symmetry.space_group_name_H-M   'P 1'
#
loop_
_entity.id
_entity.type
_entity.pdbx_description
1 polymer ?
#
loop_
_entity_poly.entity_id
_entity_poly.type
_entity_poly.pdbx_seq_one_letter_code
_entity_poly.pdbx_strand_id
1 'polypeptide(L)'
;MVNLVAPCLEALGLTSLDAQQFVVRKLGHFTEYFVLGALTQLHPAPHTRRQRWIQAILLCTVPALDETLQLFVPLREGALRDVAIDIAGAACGLLAALLIQRLTSHRRSRKSAR
;
A
#
# COMPACT_ATOMS: atom_id res chain seq x y z
N MET A 1 11.48 -4.13 16.09
CA MET A 1 11.32 -3.86 14.65
C MET A 1 12.40 -2.89 14.17
N VAL A 2 12.49 -1.66 14.69
CA VAL A 2 13.49 -0.66 14.25
C VAL A 2 14.93 -1.11 14.48
N ASN A 3 15.25 -1.74 15.62
CA ASN A 3 16.62 -2.21 15.92
C ASN A 3 17.21 -3.19 14.89
N LEU A 4 16.37 -3.86 14.08
CA LEU A 4 16.83 -4.77 13.02
C LEU A 4 17.24 -4.00 11.74
N VAL A 5 16.61 -2.85 11.50
CA VAL A 5 16.81 -2.03 10.28
C VAL A 5 17.64 -0.77 10.58
N ALA A 6 17.84 -0.46 11.86
CA ALA A 6 18.63 0.67 12.34
C ALA A 6 20.01 0.80 11.68
N PRO A 7 20.81 -0.27 11.48
CA PRO A 7 22.11 -0.13 10.82
C PRO A 7 22.00 0.36 9.37
N CYS A 8 20.97 -0.08 8.64
CA CYS A 8 20.71 0.37 7.28
C CYS A 8 20.19 1.81 7.24
N LEU A 9 19.37 2.20 8.22
CA LEU A 9 18.84 3.57 8.33
C LEU A 9 19.94 4.56 8.73
N GLU A 10 20.85 4.16 9.60
CA GLU A 10 22.04 4.93 9.95
C GLU A 10 22.99 5.10 8.76
N ALA A 11 23.16 4.06 7.94
CA ALA A 11 23.91 4.14 6.68
C ALA A 11 23.28 5.13 5.68
N LEU A 12 21.97 5.35 5.74
CA LEU A 12 21.23 6.37 4.97
C LEU A 12 21.27 7.76 5.62
N GLY A 13 21.95 7.92 6.76
CA GLY A 13 22.09 9.19 7.49
C GLY A 13 20.98 9.47 8.50
N LEU A 14 20.08 8.52 8.79
CA LEU A 14 19.01 8.67 9.77
C LEU A 14 19.48 8.18 11.14
N THR A 15 20.07 9.08 11.92
CA THR A 15 20.65 8.77 13.24
C THR A 15 19.68 8.97 14.41
N SER A 16 18.57 9.70 14.21
CA SER A 16 17.57 9.90 15.27
C SER A 16 16.57 8.75 15.31
N LEU A 17 16.39 8.17 16.50
CA LEU A 17 15.44 7.08 16.74
C LEU A 17 14.01 7.44 16.33
N ASP A 18 13.60 8.70 16.57
CA ASP A 18 12.28 9.19 16.19
C ASP A 18 12.08 9.22 14.67
N ALA A 19 13.12 9.63 13.91
CA ALA A 19 13.05 9.62 12.45
C ALA A 19 13.04 8.19 11.90
N GLN A 20 13.82 7.28 12.49
CA GLN A 20 13.79 5.87 12.11
C GLN A 20 12.42 5.24 12.37
N GLN A 21 11.84 5.48 13.54
CA GLN A 21 10.49 5.02 13.88
C GLN A 21 9.44 5.62 12.94
N PHE A 22 9.53 6.92 12.65
CA PHE A 22 8.64 7.58 11.71
C PHE A 22 8.70 6.96 10.31
N VAL A 23 9.91 6.80 9.75
CA VAL A 23 10.13 6.23 8.42
C VAL A 23 9.64 4.78 8.34
N VAL A 24 10.02 3.94 9.32
CA VAL A 24 9.61 2.53 9.34
C VAL A 24 8.09 2.40 9.40
N ARG A 25 7.41 3.24 10.18
CA ARG A 25 5.93 3.24 10.25
C ARG A 25 5.31 3.65 8.93
N LYS A 26 5.76 4.77 8.33
CA LYS A 26 5.20 5.25 7.05
C LYS A 26 5.42 4.26 5.91
N LEU A 27 6.59 3.64 5.84
CA LEU A 27 6.86 2.58 4.86
C LEU A 27 6.04 1.31 5.14
N GLY A 28 5.82 1.00 6.43
CA GLY A 28 4.95 -0.10 6.86
C GLY A 28 3.51 0.07 6.36
N HIS A 29 2.87 1.19 6.69
CA HIS A 29 1.50 1.48 6.23
C HIS A 29 1.42 1.51 4.71
N PHE A 30 2.35 2.21 4.03
CA PHE A 30 2.40 2.21 2.57
C PHE A 30 2.45 0.79 1.99
N THR A 31 3.28 -0.10 2.57
CA THR A 31 3.42 -1.49 2.12
C THR A 31 2.15 -2.32 2.40
N GLU A 32 1.51 -2.13 3.55
CA GLU A 32 0.25 -2.77 3.89
C GLU A 32 -0.84 -2.42 2.87
N TYR A 33 -0.99 -1.13 2.58
CA TYR A 33 -1.97 -0.66 1.59
C TYR A 33 -1.59 -1.07 0.17
N PHE A 34 -0.30 -1.11 -0.18
CA PHE A 34 0.16 -1.68 -1.44
C PHE A 34 -0.28 -3.14 -1.60
N VAL A 35 -0.09 -3.97 -0.57
CA VAL A 35 -0.55 -5.36 -0.61
C VAL A 35 -2.07 -5.45 -0.72
N LEU A 36 -2.81 -4.61 0.02
CA LEU A 36 -4.28 -4.54 -0.08
C LEU A 36 -4.72 -4.21 -1.52
N GLY A 37 -4.14 -3.18 -2.13
CA GLY A 37 -4.42 -2.79 -3.51
C GLY A 37 -4.10 -3.90 -4.51
N ALA A 38 -2.98 -4.60 -4.35
CA ALA A 38 -2.61 -5.72 -5.22
C ALA A 38 -3.59 -6.91 -5.07
N LEU A 39 -3.93 -7.29 -3.84
CA LEU A 39 -4.82 -8.42 -3.56
C LEU A 39 -6.23 -8.20 -4.09
N THR A 40 -6.76 -6.99 -3.94
CA THR A 40 -8.11 -6.65 -4.45
C THR A 40 -8.23 -6.87 -5.95
N GLN A 41 -7.16 -6.60 -6.72
CA GLN A 41 -7.11 -6.82 -8.16
C GLN A 41 -6.77 -8.25 -8.57
N LEU A 42 -5.89 -8.94 -7.82
CA LEU A 42 -5.46 -10.30 -8.12
C LEU A 42 -6.54 -11.34 -7.81
N HIS A 43 -7.56 -10.98 -7.03
CA HIS A 43 -8.68 -11.85 -6.75
C HIS A 43 -9.38 -12.28 -8.06
N PRO A 44 -9.46 -13.59 -8.36
CA PRO A 44 -9.86 -14.11 -9.67
C PRO A 44 -11.35 -13.93 -10.03
N ALA A 45 -12.11 -13.19 -9.23
CA ALA A 45 -13.53 -12.97 -9.48
C ALA A 45 -13.77 -11.90 -10.56
N PRO A 46 -14.78 -12.08 -11.44
CA PRO A 46 -15.17 -11.04 -12.39
C PRO A 46 -15.63 -9.81 -11.62
N HIS A 47 -14.98 -8.67 -11.87
CA HIS A 47 -15.31 -7.42 -11.21
C HIS A 47 -16.50 -6.74 -11.88
N THR A 48 -17.69 -6.94 -11.31
CA THR A 48 -18.87 -6.15 -11.67
C THR A 48 -18.61 -4.65 -11.42
N ARG A 49 -19.36 -3.77 -12.09
CA ARG A 49 -19.26 -2.32 -11.87
C ARG A 49 -19.45 -1.97 -10.38
N ARG A 50 -20.38 -2.65 -9.69
CA ARG A 50 -20.63 -2.49 -8.26
C ARG A 50 -19.41 -2.87 -7.42
N GLN A 51 -18.76 -4.00 -7.71
CA GLN A 51 -17.56 -4.42 -6.97
C GLN A 51 -16.38 -3.46 -7.15
N ARG A 52 -16.20 -2.88 -8.35
CA ARG A 52 -15.17 -1.85 -8.58
C ARG A 52 -15.40 -0.59 -7.75
N TRP A 53 -16.66 -0.16 -7.62
CA TRP A 53 -17.01 0.95 -6.73
C TRP A 53 -16.75 0.62 -5.26
N ILE A 54 -17.14 -0.58 -4.81
CA ILE A 54 -16.88 -1.04 -3.44
C ILE A 54 -15.37 -1.06 -3.17
N GLN A 55 -14.57 -1.56 -4.10
CA GLN A 55 -13.11 -1.53 -3.99
C GLN A 55 -12.55 -0.12 -3.89
N ALA A 56 -12.98 0.80 -4.77
CA ALA A 56 -12.54 2.18 -4.72
C ALA A 56 -12.89 2.85 -3.37
N ILE A 57 -14.09 2.58 -2.84
CA ILE A 57 -14.50 3.06 -1.52
C ILE A 57 -13.58 2.47 -0.43
N LEU A 58 -13.37 1.15 -0.43
CA LEU A 58 -12.51 0.49 0.55
C LEU A 58 -11.06 1.02 0.53
N LEU A 59 -10.47 1.17 -0.66
CA LEU A 59 -9.10 1.68 -0.82
C LEU A 59 -8.94 3.14 -0.36
N CYS A 60 -10.02 3.90 -0.23
CA CYS A 60 -10.00 5.26 0.31
C CYS A 60 -10.38 5.32 1.80
N THR A 61 -11.40 4.56 2.21
CA THR A 61 -11.95 4.62 3.56
C THR A 61 -11.07 3.89 4.58
N VAL A 62 -10.44 2.77 4.21
CA VAL A 62 -9.59 2.01 5.15
C VAL A 62 -8.36 2.83 5.60
N PRO A 63 -7.58 3.47 4.69
CA PRO A 63 -6.52 4.40 5.10
C PRO A 63 -6.98 5.54 5.99
N ALA A 64 -8.15 6.13 5.67
CA ALA A 64 -8.69 7.23 6.45
C ALA A 64 -9.10 6.79 7.87
N LEU A 65 -9.66 5.58 8.00
CA LEU A 65 -10.03 5.00 9.29
C LEU A 65 -8.78 4.66 10.12
N ASP A 66 -7.74 4.11 9.51
CA ASP A 66 -6.49 3.79 10.20
C ASP A 66 -5.81 5.04 10.77
N GLU A 67 -5.72 6.13 9.99
CA GLU A 67 -5.19 7.40 10.50
C GLU A 67 -6.10 7.98 11.60
N THR A 68 -7.43 7.84 11.46
CA THR A 68 -8.38 8.23 12.53
C THR A 68 -8.17 7.42 13.81
N LEU A 69 -7.87 6.13 13.70
CA LEU A 69 -7.53 5.29 14.85
C LEU A 69 -6.18 5.68 15.46
N GLN A 70 -5.21 6.07 14.63
CA GLN A 70 -3.88 6.52 15.07
C GLN A 70 -3.91 7.87 15.78
N LEU A 71 -4.89 8.74 15.48
CA LEU A 71 -5.14 9.98 16.21
C LEU A 71 -5.48 9.78 17.70
N PHE A 72 -6.03 8.63 18.08
CA PHE A 72 -6.30 8.32 19.48
C PHE A 72 -5.06 7.90 20.27
N VAL A 73 -3.91 7.75 19.60
CA VAL A 73 -2.63 7.47 20.26
C VAL A 73 -1.92 8.80 20.57
N PRO A 74 -1.53 9.05 21.85
CA PRO A 74 -0.87 10.30 22.23
C PRO A 74 0.46 10.50 21.47
N LEU A 75 0.80 11.78 21.21
CA LEU A 75 1.97 12.24 20.42
C LEU A 75 1.86 12.02 18.90
N ARG A 76 0.66 12.04 18.33
CA ARG A 76 0.47 12.08 16.87
C ARG A 76 -0.35 13.27 16.42
N GLU A 77 0.15 13.93 15.38
CA GLU A 77 -0.60 14.89 14.59
C GLU A 77 -1.16 14.15 13.37
N GLY A 78 -2.48 14.00 13.30
CA GLY A 78 -3.11 13.36 12.14
C GLY A 78 -3.01 14.28 10.94
N ALA A 79 -2.07 13.98 10.04
CA ALA A 79 -1.88 14.75 8.83
C ALA A 79 -2.66 14.11 7.68
N LEU A 80 -3.43 14.91 6.93
CA LEU A 80 -4.04 14.48 5.67
C LEU A 80 -3.01 13.89 4.69
N ARG A 81 -1.74 14.32 4.82
CA ARG A 81 -0.60 13.77 4.07
C ARG A 81 -0.42 12.27 4.28
N ASP A 82 -0.71 11.78 5.47
CA ASP A 82 -0.45 10.39 5.84
C ASP A 82 -1.48 9.46 5.22
N VAL A 83 -2.76 9.86 5.27
CA VAL A 83 -3.84 9.21 4.50
C VAL A 83 -3.52 9.20 3.00
N ALA A 84 -2.97 10.30 2.46
CA ALA A 84 -2.61 10.37 1.06
C ALA A 84 -1.48 9.41 0.68
N ILE A 85 -0.48 9.20 1.56
CA ILE A 85 0.59 8.22 1.35
C ILE A 85 0.02 6.80 1.31
N ASP A 86 -0.90 6.48 2.21
CA ASP A 86 -1.51 5.16 2.30
C ASP A 86 -2.43 4.86 1.10
N ILE A 87 -3.23 5.84 0.67
CA ILE A 87 -4.00 5.76 -0.58
C ILE A 87 -3.07 5.58 -1.78
N ALA A 88 -1.94 6.29 -1.82
CA ALA A 88 -0.94 6.12 -2.89
C ALA A 88 -0.35 4.71 -2.89
N GLY A 89 -0.08 4.13 -1.72
CA GLY A 89 0.32 2.72 -1.58
C GLY A 89 -0.70 1.77 -2.20
N ALA A 90 -1.96 1.90 -1.81
CA ALA A 90 -3.07 1.14 -2.39
C ALA A 90 -3.19 1.27 -3.91
N ALA A 91 -3.11 2.50 -4.43
CA ALA A 91 -3.15 2.74 -5.86
C ALA A 91 -1.96 2.10 -6.59
N CYS A 92 -0.74 2.21 -6.04
CA CYS A 92 0.45 1.57 -6.60
C CYS A 92 0.31 0.05 -6.64
N GLY A 93 -0.21 -0.57 -5.59
CA GLY A 93 -0.47 -2.02 -5.53
C GLY A 93 -1.45 -2.49 -6.59
N LEU A 94 -2.56 -1.76 -6.74
CA LEU A 94 -3.57 -2.02 -7.76
C LEU A 94 -2.98 -1.94 -9.18
N LEU A 95 -2.22 -0.88 -9.47
CA LEU A 95 -1.57 -0.68 -10.77
C LEU A 95 -0.53 -1.77 -11.07
N ALA A 96 0.27 -2.16 -10.07
CA ALA A 96 1.24 -3.23 -10.21
C ALA A 96 0.57 -4.57 -10.55
N ALA A 97 -0.52 -4.92 -9.85
CA ALA A 97 -1.30 -6.12 -10.14
C ALA A 97 -1.91 -6.11 -11.54
N LEU A 98 -2.48 -4.97 -11.98
CA LEU A 98 -3.01 -4.80 -13.33
C LEU A 98 -1.91 -5.01 -14.40
N LEU A 99 -0.71 -4.45 -14.17
CA LEU A 99 0.42 -4.61 -15.08
C LEU A 99 0.83 -6.09 -15.18
N ILE A 100 0.96 -6.78 -14.05
CA ILE A 100 1.30 -8.21 -14.01
C ILE A 100 0.25 -9.06 -14.75
N GLN A 101 -1.04 -8.80 -14.52
CA GLN A 101 -2.13 -9.49 -15.22
C GLN A 101 -2.09 -9.27 -16.74
N ARG A 102 -1.83 -8.03 -17.18
CA ARG A 102 -1.69 -7.71 -18.61
C ARG A 102 -0.50 -8.44 -19.24
N LEU A 103 0.66 -8.40 -18.59
CA LEU A 103 1.88 -9.06 -19.08
C LEU A 103 1.73 -10.59 -19.15
N THR A 104 1.07 -11.20 -18.16
CA THR A 104 0.85 -12.66 -18.13
C THR A 104 -0.22 -13.11 -19.13
N SER A 105 -1.29 -12.33 -19.34
CA SER A 105 -2.31 -12.59 -20.37
C SER A 105 -1.70 -12.55 -21.78
N HIS A 106 -0.88 -11.54 -22.09
CA HIS A 106 -0.18 -11.45 -23.38
C HIS A 106 0.75 -12.63 -23.64
N ARG A 107 1.40 -13.17 -22.60
CA ARG A 107 2.26 -14.35 -22.71
C ARG A 107 1.45 -15.64 -22.94
N ARG A 108 0.26 -15.79 -22.35
CA ARG A 108 -0.63 -16.94 -22.58
C ARG A 108 -1.19 -16.96 -24.00
N SER A 109 -1.61 -15.81 -24.53
CA SER A 109 -2.08 -15.68 -25.93
C SER A 109 -1.00 -16.10 -26.94
N ARG A 110 0.27 -15.69 -26.74
CA ARG A 110 1.38 -16.07 -27.62
C ARG A 110 1.79 -17.55 -27.55
N LYS A 111 1.60 -18.21 -26.40
CA LYS A 111 1.87 -19.65 -26.26
C LYS A 111 0.77 -20.54 -26.84
N SER A 112 -0.47 -20.07 -26.94
CA SER A 112 -1.58 -20.83 -27.53
C SER A 112 -1.62 -20.75 -29.07
N ALA A 113 -0.90 -19.80 -29.67
CA ALA A 113 -0.84 -19.61 -31.12
C ALA A 113 0.40 -20.25 -31.78
N ARG A 114 1.16 -21.04 -31.02
CA ARG A 114 2.39 -21.71 -31.43
C ARG A 114 2.28 -23.19 -31.13
#